data_AF-A0A381T603-F1
#
_entry.id   AF-A0A381T603-F1
#
_cell.length_a   1.000
_cell.length_b   1.000
_cell.length_c   1.000
_cell.angle_alpha   90.00
_cell.angle_beta   90.00
_cell.angle_gamma   90.00
#
_symmetry.space_group_name_H-M   'P 1'
#
loop_
_entity.id
_entity.type
_entity.pdbx_description
1 polymer ?
#
loop_
_entity_poly.entity_id
_entity_poly.type
_entity_poly.pdbx_seq_one_letter_code
_entity_poly.pdbx_strand_id
1 'polypeptide(L)'
;VVLDATGEATFPWPVLLVNLVGCAALGLLIGRDVPLSTRLLLGTGLCGGLTTFSTFSVEAAQLVRADDTVLAVAYVLCSVVGGLAAAVIGRTAGARIVSVTC
;
A
#
# COMPACT_ATOMS: atom_id res chain seq x y z
N VAL A 1 16.53 -3.13 7.52
CA VAL A 1 17.27 -3.98 6.58
C VAL A 1 16.61 -5.34 6.58
N VAL A 2 15.83 -5.62 5.54
CA VAL A 2 15.52 -7.02 5.22
C VAL A 2 16.81 -7.55 4.63
N LEU A 3 17.53 -8.35 5.43
CA LEU A 3 18.69 -9.07 4.93
C LEU A 3 18.17 -10.02 3.86
N ASP A 4 18.64 -9.87 2.63
CA ASP A 4 18.40 -10.89 1.63
C ASP A 4 19.23 -12.14 1.96
N ALA A 5 19.12 -13.20 1.15
CA ALA A 5 19.88 -14.44 1.35
C ALA A 5 21.41 -14.24 1.32
N THR A 6 21.90 -13.09 0.86
CA THR A 6 23.31 -12.72 0.75
C THR A 6 23.78 -11.80 1.89
N GLY A 7 22.87 -11.33 2.75
CA GLY A 7 23.19 -10.47 3.89
C GLY A 7 23.30 -8.98 3.54
N GLU A 8 22.88 -8.58 2.34
CA GLU A 8 22.90 -7.18 1.92
C GLU A 8 21.67 -6.40 2.43
N ALA A 9 21.88 -5.10 2.64
CA ALA A 9 20.83 -4.17 3.02
C ALA A 9 19.93 -3.83 1.84
N THR A 10 18.83 -4.56 1.70
CA THR A 10 17.91 -4.37 0.57
C THR A 10 16.72 -3.47 0.94
N PHE A 11 16.34 -2.61 0.00
CA PHE A 11 15.16 -1.77 0.12
C PHE A 11 13.90 -2.65 0.25
N PRO A 12 12.95 -2.34 1.16
CA PRO A 12 11.78 -3.16 1.47
C PRO A 12 10.67 -3.07 0.40
N TRP A 13 10.99 -3.49 -0.82
CA TRP A 13 10.08 -3.53 -1.96
C TRP A 13 8.80 -4.34 -1.72
N PRO A 14 8.84 -5.54 -1.10
CA PRO A 14 7.63 -6.35 -0.96
C PRO A 14 6.53 -5.63 -0.17
N VAL A 15 6.88 -5.04 0.98
CA VAL A 15 5.92 -4.33 1.84
C VAL A 15 5.42 -3.05 1.17
N LEU A 16 6.29 -2.30 0.50
CA LEU A 16 5.88 -1.16 -0.30
C LEU A 16 4.81 -1.58 -1.33
N LEU A 17 5.10 -2.60 -2.13
CA LEU A 17 4.23 -3.02 -3.24
C LEU A 17 2.88 -3.54 -2.75
N VAL A 18 2.84 -4.40 -1.74
CA VAL A 18 1.55 -4.92 -1.22
C VAL A 18 0.70 -3.81 -0.61
N ASN A 19 1.32 -2.83 0.06
CA ASN A 19 0.62 -1.66 0.58
C ASN A 19 0.05 -0.80 -0.55
N LEU A 20 0.84 -0.48 -1.57
CA LEU A 20 0.39 0.31 -2.73
C LEU A 20 -0.74 -0.39 -3.49
N VAL A 21 -0.62 -1.69 -3.74
CA VAL A 21 -1.64 -2.51 -4.41
C VAL A 21 -2.92 -2.55 -3.59
N GLY A 22 -2.83 -2.78 -2.28
CA GLY A 22 -3.98 -2.77 -1.39
C GLY A 22 -4.68 -1.42 -1.32
N CYS A 23 -3.92 -0.32 -1.28
CA CYS A 23 -4.48 1.04 -1.35
C CYS A 23 -5.22 1.29 -2.67
N ALA A 24 -4.62 0.90 -3.81
CA ALA A 24 -5.27 1.02 -5.12
C ALA A 24 -6.55 0.19 -5.22
N ALA A 25 -6.52 -1.06 -4.76
CA ALA A 25 -7.66 -1.96 -4.76
C ALA A 25 -8.80 -1.43 -3.87
N LEU A 26 -8.49 -0.96 -2.66
CA LEU A 26 -9.47 -0.34 -1.77
C LEU A 26 -10.08 0.92 -2.41
N GLY A 27 -9.26 1.77 -3.02
CA GLY A 27 -9.70 2.93 -3.77
C GLY A 27 -10.68 2.54 -4.88
N LEU A 28 -10.34 1.51 -5.67
CA LEU A 28 -11.19 1.00 -6.75
C LEU A 28 -12.56 0.55 -6.25
N LEU A 29 -12.61 -0.19 -5.13
CA LEU A 29 -13.86 -0.64 -4.52
C LEU A 29 -14.74 0.54 -4.09
N ILE A 30 -14.12 1.57 -3.50
CA ILE A 30 -14.82 2.81 -3.11
C ILE A 30 -15.34 3.54 -4.34
N GLY A 31 -14.53 3.67 -5.38
CA GLY A 31 -14.91 4.36 -6.62
C GLY A 31 -16.03 3.66 -7.40
N ARG A 32 -16.07 2.32 -7.34
CA ARG A 32 -17.11 1.49 -7.98
C ARG A 32 -18.47 1.53 -7.27
N ASP A 33 -18.54 2.12 -6.08
CA ASP A 33 -19.73 2.14 -5.22
C ASP A 33 -20.33 0.74 -5.00
N VAL A 34 -19.47 -0.24 -4.72
CA VAL A 34 -19.92 -1.63 -4.50
C VAL A 34 -20.77 -1.76 -3.23
N PRO A 35 -21.66 -2.77 -3.14
CA PRO A 35 -22.46 -3.01 -1.95
C PRO A 35 -21.61 -3.13 -0.67
N LEU A 36 -22.19 -2.74 0.47
CA LEU A 36 -21.50 -2.73 1.76
C LEU A 36 -20.87 -4.08 2.12
N SER A 37 -21.55 -5.19 1.86
CA SER A 37 -21.04 -6.55 2.11
C SER A 37 -19.76 -6.83 1.34
N THR A 38 -19.70 -6.47 0.06
CA THR A 38 -18.51 -6.57 -0.78
C THR A 38 -17.39 -5.67 -0.27
N ARG A 39 -17.71 -4.44 0.16
CA ARG A 39 -16.73 -3.50 0.71
C ARG A 39 -16.12 -3.99 2.03
N LEU A 40 -16.90 -4.63 2.89
CA LEU A 40 -16.39 -5.23 4.12
C LEU A 40 -15.52 -6.45 3.84
N LEU A 41 -15.95 -7.35 2.94
CA LEU A 41 -15.18 -8.56 2.60
C LEU A 41 -13.86 -8.21 1.91
N LEU A 42 -13.91 -7.40 0.84
CA LEU A 42 -12.75 -7.13 0.01
C LEU A 42 -11.94 -5.94 0.50
N GLY A 43 -12.60 -4.89 1.01
CA GLY A 43 -11.91 -3.71 1.55
C GLY A 43 -11.33 -3.99 2.93
N THR A 44 -12.19 -4.23 3.92
CA THR A 44 -11.73 -4.48 5.29
C THR A 44 -11.03 -5.83 5.43
N GLY A 45 -11.56 -6.89 4.82
CA GLY A 45 -10.98 -8.24 4.89
C GLY A 45 -9.73 -8.40 4.03
N LEU A 46 -9.89 -8.49 2.71
CA LEU A 46 -8.78 -8.77 1.80
C LEU A 46 -7.72 -7.67 1.77
N CYS A 47 -8.10 -6.41 1.51
CA CYS A 47 -7.12 -5.31 1.47
C CYS A 47 -6.51 -5.06 2.86
N GLY A 48 -7.32 -5.18 3.92
CA GLY A 48 -6.82 -5.09 5.30
C GLY A 48 -5.83 -6.20 5.66
N GLY A 49 -6.03 -7.43 5.18
CA GLY A 49 -5.12 -8.56 5.41
C GLY A 49 -3.89 -8.56 4.49
N LEU A 50 -3.99 -7.98 3.28
CA LEU A 50 -2.89 -7.85 2.33
C LEU A 50 -1.89 -6.76 2.75
N THR A 51 -2.40 -5.63 3.26
CA THR A 51 -1.58 -4.49 3.66
C THR A 51 -1.06 -4.65 5.09
N THR A 52 0.07 -4.01 5.40
CA THR A 52 0.66 -4.06 6.74
C THR A 52 1.33 -2.73 7.10
N PHE A 53 0.85 -2.10 8.18
CA PHE A 53 1.49 -0.93 8.77
C PHE A 53 2.57 -1.29 9.80
N SER A 54 2.41 -2.42 10.49
CA SER A 54 3.35 -2.87 11.52
C SER A 54 4.70 -3.26 10.91
N THR A 55 4.70 -4.05 9.82
CA THR A 55 5.94 -4.45 9.14
C THR A 55 6.64 -3.24 8.53
N PHE A 56 5.88 -2.36 7.87
CA PHE A 56 6.38 -1.07 7.37
C PHE A 56 7.10 -0.26 8.46
N SER A 57 6.50 -0.13 9.64
CA SER A 57 7.07 0.64 10.76
C SER A 57 8.37 0.03 11.27
N VAL A 58 8.44 -1.30 11.38
CA VAL A 58 9.65 -2.02 11.78
C VAL A 58 10.76 -1.84 10.76
N GLU A 59 10.46 -2.00 9.47
CA GLU A 59 11.44 -1.83 8.39
C GLU A 59 11.97 -0.40 8.29
N ALA A 60 11.10 0.61 8.43
CA ALA A 60 11.51 2.01 8.49
C ALA A 60 12.43 2.28 9.69
N ALA A 61 12.08 1.75 10.88
CA ALA A 61 12.93 1.89 12.06
C ALA A 61 14.28 1.18 11.90
N GLN A 62 14.33 0.04 11.20
CA GLN A 62 15.58 -0.64 10.90
C GLN A 62 16.46 0.13 9.90
N LEU A 63 15.88 0.82 8.92
CA LEU A 63 16.65 1.67 7.99
C LEU A 63 17.31 2.84 8.74
N VAL A 64 16.58 3.46 9.67
CA VAL A 64 17.15 4.49 10.56
C VAL A 64 18.29 3.93 11.42
N ARG A 65 18.13 2.72 11.98
CA ARG A 65 19.18 2.07 12.80
C ARG A 65 20.42 1.68 12.00
N ALA A 66 20.28 1.45 10.70
CA ALA A 66 21.39 1.14 9.79
C ALA A 66 22.14 2.40 9.31
N ASP A 67 21.84 3.57 9.90
CA ASP A 67 22.35 4.89 9.52
C ASP A 67 21.94 5.35 8.10
N ASP A 68 21.02 4.62 7.48
CA ASP A 68 20.56 4.84 6.11
C ASP A 68 19.31 5.74 6.08
N THR A 69 19.45 6.92 6.71
CA THR A 69 18.33 7.84 6.97
C THR A 69 17.65 8.32 5.68
N VAL A 70 18.42 8.50 4.61
CA VAL A 70 17.87 8.91 3.30
C VAL A 70 16.93 7.84 2.75
N LEU A 71 17.31 6.56 2.82
CA LEU A 71 16.46 5.44 2.41
C LEU A 71 15.24 5.28 3.32
N ALA A 72 15.41 5.49 4.63
CA ALA A 72 14.28 5.46 5.57
C ALA A 72 13.23 6.51 5.21
N VAL A 73 13.64 7.76 4.98
CA VAL A 73 12.75 8.85 4.58
C VAL A 73 12.09 8.57 3.24
N ALA A 74 12.86 8.11 2.24
CA ALA A 74 12.31 7.72 0.95
C ALA A 74 11.27 6.61 1.08
N TYR A 75 11.53 5.58 1.90
CA TYR A 75 10.59 4.48 2.11
C TYR A 75 9.28 4.94 2.78
N VAL A 76 9.37 5.80 3.80
CA VAL A 76 8.20 6.39 4.47
C VAL A 76 7.38 7.24 3.50
N LEU A 77 8.03 8.13 2.74
CA LEU A 77 7.35 8.99 1.77
C LEU A 77 6.69 8.18 0.67
N CYS A 78 7.41 7.21 0.07
CA CYS A 78 6.85 6.32 -0.95
C CYS A 78 5.66 5.52 -0.42
N SER A 79 5.72 5.04 0.83
CA SER A 79 4.62 4.28 1.42
C SER A 79 3.38 5.15 1.68
N VAL A 80 3.55 6.33 2.30
CA VAL A 80 2.43 7.19 2.69
C VAL A 80 1.87 7.96 1.49
N VAL A 81 2.73 8.69 0.78
CA VAL A 81 2.31 9.51 -0.37
C VAL A 81 1.91 8.62 -1.53
N GLY A 82 2.70 7.57 -1.81
CA GLY A 82 2.37 6.60 -2.85
C GLY A 82 1.09 5.84 -2.53
N GLY A 83 0.86 5.45 -1.27
CA GLY A 83 -0.38 4.78 -0.86
C GLY A 83 -1.60 5.67 -1.05
N LEU A 84 -1.51 6.93 -0.66
CA LEU A 84 -2.57 7.91 -0.89
C LEU A 84 -2.84 8.13 -2.38
N ALA A 85 -1.78 8.32 -3.18
CA ALA A 85 -1.89 8.48 -4.62
C ALA A 85 -2.53 7.25 -5.28
N ALA A 86 -2.11 6.05 -4.90
CA ALA A 86 -2.66 4.79 -5.37
C ALA A 86 -4.17 4.67 -5.04
N ALA A 87 -4.59 5.03 -3.82
CA ALA A 87 -5.99 5.05 -3.43
C ALA A 87 -6.82 6.04 -4.25
N VAL A 88 -6.30 7.24 -4.51
CA VAL A 88 -6.96 8.25 -5.37
C VAL A 88 -7.09 7.73 -6.80
N ILE A 89 -6.01 7.20 -7.38
CA ILE A 89 -6.01 6.62 -8.73
C ILE A 89 -7.05 5.50 -8.81
N GLY A 90 -7.02 4.55 -7.87
CA GLY A 90 -8.00 3.47 -7.78
C GLY A 90 -9.43 4.00 -7.74
N ARG A 91 -9.72 4.98 -6.88
CA ARG A 91 -11.05 5.60 -6.76
C ARG A 91 -11.51 6.24 -8.06
N THR A 92 -10.64 7.00 -8.74
CA THR A 92 -11.00 7.62 -10.02
C THR A 92 -11.26 6.57 -11.11
N ALA A 93 -10.46 5.50 -11.16
CA ALA A 93 -10.66 4.40 -12.09
C ALA A 93 -11.98 3.67 -11.83
N GLY A 94 -12.32 3.43 -10.55
CA GLY A 94 -13.57 2.80 -10.16
C GLY A 94 -14.79 3.62 -10.56
N ALA A 95 -14.75 4.93 -10.31
CA ALA A 95 -15.84 5.84 -10.65
C ALA A 95 -16.09 5.93 -12.17
N ARG A 96 -15.01 5.91 -12.97
CA ARG A 96 -15.12 5.91 -14.44
C ARG A 96 -15.86 4.70 -14.99
N ILE A 97 -15.76 3.54 -14.33
CA ILE A 97 -16.43 2.32 -14.80
C ILE A 97 -17.94 2.37 -14.49
N VAL A 98 -18.32 2.97 -13.36
CA VAL A 98 -19.74 3.22 -13.04
C VAL A 98 -20.36 4.15 -14.07
N SER A 99 -19.68 5.25 -14.43
CA SER A 99 -20.20 6.22 -15.40
C SER A 99 -20.38 5.68 -16.82
N VAL A 100 -19.71 4.59 -17.20
CA VAL A 100 -19.85 3.96 -18.52
C VAL A 100 -21.01 2.97 -18.57
N THR A 101 -21.54 2.55 -17.42
CA THR A 101 -22.59 1.53 -17.32
C THR A 101 -24.00 2.13 -17.23
N CYS A 102 -24.11 3.47 -17.15
CA CYS A 102 -25.37 4.21 -17.04
C CYS A 102 -25.82 4.78 -18.39
#